data_AF-A0A9N9S7M2-F1
#
_entry.id   AF-A0A9N9S7M2-F1
#
_cell.length_a   1.000
_cell.length_b   1.000
_cell.length_c   1.000
_cell.angle_alpha   90.00
_cell.angle_beta   90.00
_cell.angle_gamma   90.00
#
_symmetry.space_group_name_H-M   'P 1'
#
loop_
_entity.id
_entity.type
_entity.pdbx_description
1 polymer ?
#
loop_
_entity_poly.entity_id
_entity_poly.type
_entity_poly.pdbx_seq_one_letter_code
_entity_poly.pdbx_strand_id
1 'polypeptide(L)'
;MVTKFGRTFKNIHPISESEVAIGDWLVVAYDFELSKSSQGNGNHYFIGQITGIKERGYFEGKFVRPKTTKNYCDYIYNFPDVPDVDTFHFEKVVGKVSPPENYLRGLLKFALNSKDLEH
;
A
#
# COMPACT_ATOMS: atom_id res chain seq x y z
N MET A 1 -2.53 -4.34 -14.57
CA MET A 1 -1.25 -4.94 -14.17
C MET A 1 -0.20 -3.86 -14.32
N VAL A 2 0.66 -3.68 -13.32
CA VAL A 2 1.70 -2.65 -13.31
C VAL A 2 3.04 -3.31 -12.99
N THR A 3 4.11 -2.88 -13.63
CA THR A 3 5.47 -3.34 -13.32
C THR A 3 6.29 -2.16 -12.77
N LYS A 4 6.81 -2.30 -11.55
CA LYS A 4 7.66 -1.29 -10.89
C LYS A 4 8.67 -1.97 -9.97
N PHE A 5 9.86 -1.39 -9.82
CA PHE A 5 10.95 -1.94 -9.00
C PHE A 5 11.28 -3.41 -9.29
N GLY A 6 11.21 -3.81 -10.57
CA GLY A 6 11.46 -5.19 -11.00
C GLY A 6 10.35 -6.19 -10.69
N ARG A 7 9.22 -5.77 -10.09
CA ARG A 7 8.08 -6.62 -9.73
C ARG A 7 6.84 -6.27 -10.54
N THR A 8 6.02 -7.29 -10.81
CA THR A 8 4.74 -7.15 -11.52
C THR A 8 3.57 -7.39 -10.57
N PHE A 9 2.63 -6.46 -10.55
CA PHE A 9 1.50 -6.44 -9.62
C PHE A 9 0.16 -6.61 -10.36
N LYS A 10 -0.65 -7.55 -9.88
CA LYS A 10 -2.04 -7.75 -10.31
C LYS A 10 -2.96 -6.86 -9.47
N ASN A 11 -4.10 -6.46 -10.05
CA ASN A 11 -5.10 -5.60 -9.40
C ASN A 11 -4.58 -4.22 -8.93
N ILE A 12 -3.43 -3.80 -9.48
CA ILE A 12 -2.92 -2.43 -9.42
C ILE A 12 -3.11 -1.79 -10.79
N HIS A 13 -3.57 -0.54 -10.77
CA HIS A 13 -3.80 0.31 -11.93
C HIS A 13 -2.72 1.39 -12.03
N PRO A 14 -2.21 1.68 -13.24
CA PRO A 14 -1.36 2.83 -13.46
C PRO A 14 -2.08 4.11 -13.01
N ILE A 15 -1.30 5.07 -12.51
CA ILE A 15 -1.76 6.39 -12.12
C ILE A 15 -0.65 7.39 -12.40
N SER A 16 -1.01 8.62 -12.79
CA SER A 16 -0.09 9.76 -12.85
C SER A 16 -0.18 10.63 -11.60
N GLU A 17 0.88 11.41 -11.31
CA GLU A 17 0.92 12.30 -10.14
C GLU A 17 -0.30 13.23 -10.07
N SER A 18 -0.73 13.78 -11.21
CA SER A 18 -1.86 14.70 -11.33
C SER A 18 -3.22 14.06 -11.07
N GLU A 19 -3.32 12.74 -11.10
CA GLU A 19 -4.57 11.99 -10.88
C GLU A 19 -4.75 11.56 -9.42
N VAL A 20 -3.73 11.73 -8.57
CA VAL A 20 -3.80 11.36 -7.15
C VAL A 20 -4.72 12.34 -6.41
N ALA A 21 -5.75 11.80 -5.76
CA ALA A 21 -6.70 12.58 -4.97
C ALA A 21 -6.81 12.11 -3.52
N ILE A 22 -7.28 12.99 -2.63
CA ILE A 22 -7.63 12.62 -1.25
C ILE A 22 -8.72 11.54 -1.28
N GLY A 23 -8.53 10.49 -0.49
CA GLY A 23 -9.40 9.33 -0.41
C GLY A 23 -8.99 8.17 -1.33
N ASP A 24 -8.07 8.41 -2.28
CA ASP A 24 -7.52 7.34 -3.12
C ASP A 24 -6.75 6.32 -2.30
N TRP A 25 -6.76 5.07 -2.79
CA TRP A 25 -5.99 3.99 -2.23
C TRP A 25 -4.83 3.66 -3.17
N LEU A 26 -3.61 3.76 -2.66
CA LEU A 26 -2.38 3.53 -3.41
C LEU A 26 -1.55 2.42 -2.77
N VAL A 27 -0.74 1.75 -3.58
CA VAL A 27 0.37 0.92 -3.11
C VAL A 27 1.64 1.75 -3.16
N VAL A 28 2.38 1.80 -2.04
CA VAL A 28 3.58 2.61 -1.87
C VAL A 28 4.75 1.71 -1.46
N ALA A 29 5.89 1.88 -2.11
CA ALA A 29 7.12 1.15 -1.82
C ALA A 29 7.99 1.89 -0.80
N TYR A 30 8.53 1.16 0.15
CA TYR A 30 9.50 1.62 1.12
C TYR A 30 10.73 0.70 1.08
N ASP A 31 11.90 1.30 0.97
CA ASP A 31 13.17 0.59 1.15
C ASP A 31 13.33 0.26 2.63
N PHE A 32 13.45 -1.03 2.96
CA PHE A 32 13.99 -1.43 4.26
C PHE A 32 15.44 -1.83 4.08
N GLU A 33 16.35 -1.10 4.74
CA GLU A 33 17.68 -1.65 4.99
C GLU A 33 17.53 -2.77 6.03
N LEU A 34 17.32 -4.00 5.56
CA LEU A 34 17.49 -5.17 6.41
C LEU A 34 18.97 -5.22 6.82
N SER A 35 19.23 -5.17 8.13
CA SER A 35 20.56 -5.31 8.70
C SER A 35 21.32 -6.48 8.05
N LYS A 36 22.61 -6.26 7.77
CA LYS A 36 23.61 -7.03 6.98
C LYS A 36 23.62 -8.58 6.98
N SER A 37 22.71 -9.26 7.69
CA SER A 37 22.62 -10.72 7.77
C SER A 37 21.64 -11.38 6.79
N SER A 38 20.87 -10.61 6.02
CA SER A 38 19.93 -11.15 5.04
C SER A 38 20.18 -10.48 3.69
N GLN A 39 20.74 -11.22 2.73
CA GLN A 39 21.01 -10.78 1.35
C GLN A 39 19.72 -10.54 0.55
N GLY A 40 18.93 -9.55 0.94
CA GLY A 40 17.73 -9.14 0.23
C GLY A 40 17.50 -7.65 0.38
N ASN A 41 18.02 -6.86 -0.56
CA ASN A 41 17.59 -5.48 -0.76
C ASN A 41 16.18 -5.52 -1.39
N GLY A 42 15.16 -5.68 -0.55
CA GLY A 42 13.76 -5.77 -0.98
C GLY A 42 12.99 -4.50 -0.66
N ASN A 43 12.16 -4.06 -1.62
CA ASN A 43 11.13 -3.06 -1.35
C ASN A 43 9.99 -3.72 -0.57
N HIS A 44 9.53 -3.08 0.50
CA HIS A 44 8.27 -3.44 1.15
C HIS A 44 7.15 -2.57 0.61
N TYR A 45 6.00 -3.19 0.33
CA TYR A 45 4.87 -2.51 -0.29
C TYR A 45 3.71 -2.40 0.69
N PHE A 46 3.16 -1.20 0.84
CA PHE A 46 2.08 -0.91 1.76
C PHE A 46 0.89 -0.31 1.04
N ILE A 47 -0.32 -0.69 1.45
CA ILE A 47 -1.54 -0.05 0.98
C ILE A 47 -1.83 1.14 1.89
N GLY A 48 -2.00 2.32 1.29
CA GLY A 48 -2.31 3.56 2.00
C GLY A 48 -3.48 4.30 1.39
N GLN A 49 -4.31 4.90 2.25
CA GLN A 49 -5.32 5.86 1.83
C GLN A 49 -4.72 7.27 1.88
N ILE A 50 -4.86 8.04 0.81
CA ILE A 50 -4.41 9.43 0.76
C ILE A 50 -5.28 10.30 1.66
N THR A 51 -4.66 10.93 2.66
CA THR A 51 -5.32 11.83 3.62
C THR A 51 -5.00 13.30 3.35
N GLY A 52 -3.93 13.59 2.60
CA GLY A 52 -3.58 14.96 2.25
C GLY A 52 -2.63 15.06 1.05
N ILE A 53 -2.64 16.24 0.43
CA ILE A 53 -1.70 16.65 -0.61
C ILE A 53 -0.89 17.80 -0.01
N LYS A 54 0.43 17.65 0.11
CA LYS A 54 1.27 18.61 0.87
C LYS A 54 1.88 19.64 -0.05
N GLU A 55 2.75 19.19 -0.94
CA GLU A 55 3.39 19.99 -1.97
C GLU A 55 3.54 19.14 -3.23
N ARG A 56 4.06 19.73 -4.32
CA ARG A 56 4.15 19.04 -5.61
C ARG A 56 4.91 17.72 -5.45
N GLY A 57 4.30 16.62 -5.88
CA GLY A 57 4.85 15.27 -5.77
C GLY A 57 4.74 14.62 -4.39
N TYR A 58 4.33 15.33 -3.32
CA TYR A 58 4.30 14.80 -1.95
C TYR A 58 2.87 14.65 -1.40
N PHE A 59 2.59 13.44 -0.93
CA PHE A 59 1.28 13.04 -0.41
C PHE A 59 1.41 12.53 1.01
N GLU A 60 0.39 12.79 1.83
CA GLU A 60 0.24 12.15 3.12
C GLU A 60 -0.75 10.99 3.00
N GLY A 61 -0.35 9.83 3.49
CA GLY A 61 -1.18 8.64 3.50
C GLY A 61 -1.28 8.02 4.90
N LYS A 62 -2.42 7.38 5.14
CA LYS A 62 -2.66 6.52 6.30
C LYS A 62 -2.66 5.07 5.84
N PHE A 63 -1.81 4.25 6.43
CA PHE A 63 -1.52 2.89 5.97
C PHE A 63 -2.27 1.82 6.75
N VAL A 64 -2.55 0.71 6.08
CA VAL A 64 -3.20 -0.47 6.65
C VAL A 64 -2.21 -1.62 6.77
N ARG A 65 -2.44 -2.50 7.75
CA ARG A 65 -1.65 -3.71 7.97
C ARG A 65 -2.47 -4.96 7.64
N PRO A 66 -1.85 -6.03 7.11
CA PRO A 66 -2.54 -7.31 6.93
C PRO A 66 -3.06 -7.84 8.27
N LYS A 67 -4.23 -8.49 8.24
CA LYS A 67 -4.83 -9.15 9.39
C LYS A 67 -5.32 -10.53 9.01
N THR A 68 -4.84 -11.54 9.73
CA THR A 68 -5.27 -12.92 9.51
C THR A 68 -6.71 -13.12 10.00
N THR A 69 -7.55 -13.68 9.13
CA THR A 69 -8.93 -14.04 9.43
C THR A 69 -9.23 -15.43 8.88
N LYS A 70 -10.24 -16.11 9.46
CA LYS A 70 -10.65 -17.46 9.01
C LYS A 70 -11.13 -17.48 7.55
N ASN A 71 -11.81 -16.42 7.11
CA ASN A 71 -12.26 -16.23 5.73
C ASN A 71 -11.39 -15.16 5.05
N TYR A 72 -11.16 -15.28 3.74
CA TYR A 72 -10.40 -14.32 2.94
C TYR A 72 -8.98 -14.04 3.49
N CYS A 73 -8.29 -15.10 3.92
CA CYS A 73 -6.91 -15.01 4.40
C CYS A 73 -6.06 -14.22 3.39
N ASP A 74 -5.19 -13.35 3.91
CA ASP A 74 -4.28 -12.49 3.15
C ASP A 74 -4.95 -11.35 2.35
N TYR A 75 -6.28 -11.24 2.32
CA TYR A 75 -6.98 -10.11 1.68
C TYR A 75 -7.58 -9.11 2.67
N ILE A 76 -7.51 -9.42 3.96
CA ILE A 76 -8.05 -8.59 5.03
C ILE A 76 -6.95 -7.74 5.65
N TYR A 77 -7.27 -6.47 5.82
CA TYR A 77 -6.40 -5.46 6.38
C TYR A 77 -7.16 -4.64 7.43
N ASN A 78 -6.44 -3.92 8.27
CA ASN A 78 -7.03 -2.92 9.16
C ASN A 78 -6.07 -1.76 9.38
N PHE A 79 -6.65 -0.61 9.74
CA PHE A 79 -5.85 0.43 10.35
C PHE A 79 -5.33 -0.06 11.71
N PRO A 80 -4.04 0.14 12.02
CA PRO A 80 -3.50 -0.13 13.34
C PRO A 80 -4.08 0.85 14.39
N ASP A 81 -4.08 0.44 15.65
CA ASP A 81 -4.59 1.26 16.77
C ASP A 81 -3.81 2.57 16.93
N VAL A 82 -2.48 2.50 16.74
CA VAL A 82 -1.62 3.66 16.53
C VAL A 82 -1.52 3.87 15.02
N PRO A 83 -2.07 4.97 14.46
CA PRO A 83 -2.07 5.19 13.02
C PRO A 83 -0.67 5.22 12.42
N ASP A 84 -0.46 4.40 11.39
CA ASP A 84 0.69 4.54 10.50
C ASP A 84 0.36 5.65 9.50
N VAL A 85 0.90 6.85 9.73
CA VAL A 85 0.76 8.00 8.83
C VAL A 85 2.16 8.43 8.41
N ASP A 86 2.35 8.64 7.10
CA ASP A 86 3.62 9.10 6.56
C ASP A 86 3.42 9.99 5.34
N THR A 87 4.41 10.83 5.06
CA THR A 87 4.49 11.66 3.85
C THR A 87 5.49 11.05 2.87
N PHE A 88 5.08 10.80 1.64
CA PHE A 88 5.91 10.15 0.63
C PHE A 88 5.84 10.85 -0.73
N HIS A 89 6.92 10.71 -1.50
CA HIS A 89 7.01 11.22 -2.87
C HIS A 89 6.34 10.27 -3.87
N PHE A 90 5.79 10.81 -4.97
CA PHE A 90 5.11 10.05 -6.02
C PHE A 90 5.96 8.91 -6.60
N GLU A 91 7.29 9.06 -6.63
CA GLU A 91 8.20 8.02 -7.12
C GLU A 91 8.07 6.70 -6.37
N LYS A 92 7.67 6.74 -5.09
CA LYS A 92 7.39 5.55 -4.27
C LYS A 92 6.07 4.86 -4.61
N VAL A 93 5.16 5.55 -5.30
CA VAL A 93 3.84 4.99 -5.67
C VAL A 93 4.01 3.92 -6.75
N VAL A 94 3.56 2.71 -6.45
CA VAL A 94 3.46 1.60 -7.42
C VAL A 94 2.25 1.79 -8.31
N GLY A 95 1.09 2.11 -7.73
CA GLY A 95 -0.11 2.42 -8.47
C GLY A 95 -1.35 2.49 -7.59
N LYS A 96 -2.49 2.72 -8.22
CA LYS A 96 -3.80 2.82 -7.57
C LYS A 96 -4.45 1.45 -7.42
N VAL A 97 -5.14 1.24 -6.31
CA VAL A 97 -6.00 0.07 -6.08
C VAL A 97 -7.43 0.51 -5.89
N SER A 98 -8.37 -0.38 -6.21
CA SER A 98 -9.78 -0.15 -5.92
C SER A 98 -9.98 0.03 -4.40
N PRO A 99 -10.91 0.91 -3.98
CA PRO A 99 -11.29 1.03 -2.58
C PRO A 99 -11.68 -0.33 -1.98
N PRO A 100 -11.35 -0.59 -0.70
CA PRO A 100 -11.69 -1.84 -0.06
C PRO A 100 -13.19 -1.97 0.18
N GLU A 101 -13.65 -3.21 0.26
CA GLU A 101 -14.96 -3.55 0.82
C GLU A 101 -14.87 -3.54 2.35
N ASN A 102 -15.86 -2.98 3.03
CA ASN A 102 -15.97 -3.11 4.47
C ASN A 102 -16.23 -4.56 4.86
N TYR A 103 -15.35 -5.14 5.68
CA TYR A 103 -15.47 -6.49 6.19
C TYR A 103 -15.45 -6.46 7.72
N LEU A 104 -16.59 -6.62 8.38
CA LEU A 104 -16.73 -6.79 9.84
C LEU A 104 -15.90 -5.84 10.73
N ARG A 105 -16.55 -4.99 11.55
CA ARG A 105 -15.88 -4.25 12.64
C ARG A 105 -14.61 -3.49 12.20
N GLY A 106 -14.70 -2.77 11.09
CA GLY A 106 -13.62 -1.90 10.61
C GLY A 106 -12.45 -2.61 9.93
N LEU A 107 -12.56 -3.91 9.60
CA LEU A 107 -11.61 -4.53 8.68
C LEU A 107 -11.98 -4.21 7.24
N LEU A 108 -10.95 -4.22 6.40
CA LEU A 108 -10.99 -3.78 5.02
C LEU A 108 -10.54 -4.95 4.15
N LYS A 109 -11.40 -5.35 3.21
CA LYS A 109 -11.09 -6.41 2.26
C LYS A 109 -10.68 -5.79 0.93
N PHE A 110 -9.44 -6.05 0.52
CA PHE A 110 -8.93 -5.61 -0.78
C PHE A 110 -9.00 -6.75 -1.80
N ALA A 111 -8.95 -6.40 -3.08
CA ALA A 111 -8.66 -7.34 -4.16
C ALA A 111 -7.15 -7.63 -4.30
N LEU A 112 -6.36 -7.36 -3.27
CA LEU A 112 -4.91 -7.48 -3.25
C LEU A 112 -4.48 -8.39 -2.09
N ASN A 113 -3.74 -9.45 -2.42
CA ASN A 113 -3.24 -10.41 -1.44
C ASN A 113 -1.98 -9.84 -0.77
N SER A 114 -1.87 -9.93 0.56
CA SER A 114 -0.72 -9.38 1.30
C SER A 114 0.59 -10.07 0.94
N LYS A 115 0.55 -11.34 0.53
CA LYS A 115 1.73 -12.06 0.02
C LYS A 115 2.22 -11.51 -1.33
N ASP A 116 1.34 -10.86 -2.09
CA ASP A 116 1.73 -10.14 -3.30
C ASP A 116 2.44 -8.81 -2.99
N LEU A 117 2.51 -8.41 -1.72
CA LEU A 117 3.19 -7.22 -1.22
C LEU A 117 4.42 -7.54 -0.34
N GLU A 118 4.56 -8.79 0.08
CA GLU A 118 5.74 -9.31 0.77
C GLU A 118 6.75 -9.82 -0.28
N HIS A 119 8.05 -9.56 -0.08
CA HIS A 119 9.23 -9.95 -0.90
C HIS A 119 9.72 -8.99 -2.00
#